data_AF-A0AAE4T4G7-F1
#
_entry.id   AF-A0AAE4T4G7-F1
#
_cell.length_a   1.000
_cell.length_b   1.000
_cell.length_c   1.000
_cell.angle_alpha   90.00
_cell.angle_beta   90.00
_cell.angle_gamma   90.00
#
_symmetry.space_group_name_H-M   'P 1'
#
loop_
_entity.id
_entity.type
_entity.pdbx_description
1 polymer ?
#
loop_
_entity_poly.entity_id
_entity_poly.type
_entity_poly.pdbx_seq_one_letter_code
_entity_poly.pdbx_strand_id
1 'polypeptide(L)'
;MTGTWIERGFLAAAGLCFLFGTGVTVVDVALRAVAGTNVPGAIELTSLSIGLGALLSMPVCYAKRAHVTAKLLSEVSPNRFAWPLGMVGTAASILFAAMLAWIMAHNALDKWGSPETTADLGVPIPYAVGLIAVVLLSCAAAALIGFRAALWVGRARR
;
A
#
# COMPACT_ATOMS: atom_id res chain seq x y z
N MET A 1 -1.52 23.51 2.42
CA MET A 1 -1.96 23.15 3.80
C MET A 1 -3.13 22.16 3.83
N THR A 2 -3.69 21.73 2.68
CA THR A 2 -4.86 20.83 2.61
C THR A 2 -4.55 19.32 2.54
N GLY A 3 -3.29 18.91 2.35
CA GLY A 3 -2.90 17.49 2.17
C GLY A 3 -2.63 16.70 3.47
N THR A 4 -2.35 17.37 4.59
CA THR A 4 -1.84 16.70 5.81
C THR A 4 -2.86 15.81 6.50
N TRP A 5 -4.16 16.13 6.41
CA TRP A 5 -5.21 15.35 7.07
C TRP A 5 -5.45 14.01 6.38
N ILE A 6 -5.45 14.01 5.05
CA ILE A 6 -5.58 12.79 4.23
C ILE A 6 -4.36 11.88 4.48
N GLU A 7 -3.15 12.44 4.43
CA GLU A 7 -1.92 11.69 4.72
C GLU A 7 -1.92 11.07 6.11
N ARG A 8 -2.33 11.82 7.14
CA ARG A 8 -2.42 11.32 8.52
C ARG A 8 -3.46 10.20 8.64
N GLY A 9 -4.59 10.32 7.95
CA GLY A 9 -5.62 9.27 7.90
C GLY A 9 -5.08 7.96 7.33
N PHE A 10 -4.42 8.03 6.17
CA PHE A 10 -3.80 6.85 5.55
C PHE A 10 -2.71 6.21 6.43
N LEU A 11 -1.82 7.02 7.03
CA LEU A 11 -0.78 6.52 7.94
C LEU A 11 -1.36 5.92 9.22
N ALA A 12 -2.38 6.54 9.80
CA ALA A 12 -3.03 6.02 11.00
C ALA A 12 -3.72 4.68 10.72
N ALA A 13 -4.44 4.57 9.60
CA ALA A 13 -5.09 3.34 9.19
C ALA A 13 -4.08 2.23 8.82
N ALA A 14 -2.95 2.58 8.18
CA ALA A 14 -1.85 1.66 7.95
C ALA A 14 -1.23 1.17 9.27
N GLY A 15 -0.95 2.08 10.19
CA GLY A 15 -0.45 1.76 11.52
C GLY A 15 -1.40 0.86 12.31
N LEU A 16 -2.70 1.10 12.23
CA LEU A 16 -3.72 0.25 12.85
C LEU A 16 -3.72 -1.17 12.27
N CYS A 17 -3.59 -1.31 10.95
CA CYS A 17 -3.45 -2.63 10.31
C CYS A 17 -2.22 -3.38 10.84
N PHE A 18 -1.07 -2.72 10.92
CA PHE A 18 0.14 -3.35 11.46
C PHE A 18 0.00 -3.72 12.94
N LEU A 19 -0.56 -2.83 13.77
CA LEU A 19 -0.83 -3.13 15.18
C LEU A 19 -1.77 -4.31 15.34
N PHE A 20 -2.82 -4.39 14.53
CA PHE A 20 -3.74 -5.51 14.55
C PHE A 20 -3.03 -6.82 14.15
N GLY A 21 -2.27 -6.83 13.05
CA GLY A 21 -1.47 -7.98 12.65
C GLY A 21 -0.48 -8.42 13.73
N THR A 22 0.27 -7.48 14.31
CA THR A 22 1.17 -7.78 15.43
C THR A 22 0.40 -8.34 16.64
N GLY A 23 -0.75 -7.76 16.98
CA GLY A 23 -1.62 -8.28 18.05
C GLY A 23 -2.02 -9.73 17.82
N VAL A 24 -2.46 -10.08 16.61
CA VAL A 24 -2.80 -11.46 16.24
C VAL A 24 -1.59 -12.39 16.38
N THR A 25 -0.40 -12.00 15.93
CA THR A 25 0.81 -12.83 16.11
C THR A 25 1.18 -13.02 17.58
N VAL A 26 1.07 -11.98 18.40
CA VAL A 26 1.41 -12.05 19.83
C VAL A 26 0.43 -12.96 20.56
N VAL A 27 -0.87 -12.84 20.27
CA VAL A 27 -1.89 -13.71 20.85
C VAL A 27 -1.71 -15.15 20.40
N ASP A 28 -1.38 -15.41 19.13
CA ASP A 28 -1.11 -16.76 18.64
C ASP A 28 0.06 -17.42 19.39
N VAL A 29 1.19 -16.71 19.52
CA VAL A 29 2.36 -17.23 20.23
C VAL A 29 2.06 -17.43 21.72
N ALA A 30 1.36 -16.50 22.36
CA ALA A 30 1.00 -16.60 23.77
C ALA A 30 0.05 -17.77 24.03
N LEU A 31 -0.98 -17.94 23.19
CA LEU A 31 -1.94 -19.03 23.29
C LEU A 31 -1.25 -20.39 23.08
N ARG A 32 -0.33 -20.47 22.12
CA ARG A 32 0.48 -21.67 21.87
C ARG A 32 1.35 -22.02 23.06
N ALA A 33 1.95 -21.02 23.70
CA ALA A 33 2.81 -21.21 24.87
C ALA A 33 2.04 -21.64 26.12
N VAL A 34 0.81 -21.16 26.33
CA VAL A 34 0.04 -21.38 27.56
C VAL A 34 -0.92 -22.56 27.45
N ALA A 35 -1.61 -22.70 26.32
CA ALA A 35 -2.68 -23.67 26.10
C ALA A 35 -2.33 -24.77 25.08
N GLY A 36 -1.18 -24.67 24.40
CA GLY A 36 -0.81 -25.60 23.32
C GLY A 36 -1.68 -25.49 22.08
N THR A 37 -2.54 -24.47 22.00
CA THR A 37 -3.47 -24.21 20.90
C THR A 37 -3.09 -22.93 20.16
N ASN A 38 -3.50 -22.83 18.89
CA ASN A 38 -3.18 -21.69 18.04
C ASN A 38 -4.44 -20.87 17.75
N VAL A 39 -4.24 -19.61 17.37
CA VAL A 39 -5.32 -18.78 16.84
C VAL A 39 -5.64 -19.28 15.42
N PRO A 40 -6.89 -19.71 15.14
CA PRO A 40 -7.28 -20.17 13.81
C PRO A 40 -7.12 -19.03 12.79
N GLY A 41 -6.41 -19.31 11.69
CA GLY A 41 -6.16 -18.35 10.61
C GLY A 41 -5.25 -17.18 10.98
N ALA A 42 -4.42 -17.32 12.02
CA ALA A 42 -3.45 -16.29 12.41
C ALA A 42 -2.54 -15.85 11.26
N ILE A 43 -2.06 -16.80 10.44
CA ILE A 43 -1.19 -16.49 9.28
C ILE A 43 -1.94 -15.69 8.21
N GLU A 44 -3.22 -16.00 7.98
CA GLU A 44 -4.05 -15.32 6.99
C GLU A 44 -4.38 -13.89 7.46
N LEU A 45 -4.83 -13.74 8.70
CA LEU A 45 -5.12 -12.45 9.33
C LEU A 45 -3.90 -11.52 9.32
N THR A 46 -2.73 -12.05 9.65
CA THR A 46 -1.49 -11.28 9.72
C THR A 46 -1.01 -10.89 8.32
N SER A 47 -1.07 -11.80 7.34
CA SER A 47 -0.70 -11.52 5.95
C SER A 47 -1.61 -10.46 5.31
N LEU A 48 -2.93 -10.55 5.54
CA LEU A 48 -3.89 -9.55 5.06
C LEU A 48 -3.64 -8.18 5.70
N SER A 49 -3.37 -8.16 7.00
CA SER A 49 -3.10 -6.93 7.75
C SER A 49 -1.82 -6.24 7.26
N ILE A 50 -0.76 -7.01 7.02
CA ILE A 50 0.50 -6.49 6.47
C ILE A 50 0.28 -5.98 5.04
N GLY A 51 -0.44 -6.73 4.21
CA GLY A 51 -0.75 -6.32 2.83
C GLY A 51 -1.54 -5.02 2.77
N LEU A 52 -2.62 -4.91 3.55
CA LEU A 52 -3.43 -3.70 3.64
C LEU A 52 -2.63 -2.53 4.21
N GLY A 53 -1.89 -2.73 5.30
CA GLY A 53 -1.06 -1.69 5.91
C GLY A 53 0.01 -1.14 4.95
N ALA A 54 0.67 -2.04 4.21
CA ALA A 54 1.64 -1.66 3.19
C ALA A 54 0.99 -0.84 2.07
N LEU A 55 -0.15 -1.31 1.55
CA LEU A 55 -0.89 -0.61 0.50
C LEU A 55 -1.38 0.76 0.95
N LEU A 56 -1.96 0.89 2.15
CA LEU A 56 -2.41 2.18 2.69
C LEU A 56 -1.25 3.17 2.91
N SER A 57 -0.02 2.68 3.07
CA SER A 57 1.17 3.52 3.22
C SER A 57 1.69 4.07 1.89
N MET A 58 1.44 3.38 0.77
CA MET A 58 1.97 3.73 -0.55
C MET A 58 1.57 5.12 -1.07
N PRO A 59 0.29 5.57 -0.97
CA PRO A 59 -0.13 6.91 -1.39
C PRO A 59 0.71 8.02 -0.74
N VAL A 60 1.00 7.85 0.55
CA VAL A 60 1.75 8.82 1.34
C VAL A 60 3.23 8.80 0.96
N CYS A 61 3.79 7.62 0.71
CA CYS A 61 5.16 7.48 0.18
C CYS A 61 5.33 8.17 -1.17
N TYR A 62 4.36 8.02 -2.08
CA TYR A 62 4.37 8.69 -3.39
C TYR A 62 4.20 10.20 -3.26
N ALA A 63 3.28 10.67 -2.41
CA ALA A 63 3.07 12.10 -2.15
C ALA A 63 4.33 12.78 -1.60
N LYS A 64 5.06 12.10 -0.69
CA LYS A 64 6.29 12.62 -0.08
C LYS A 64 7.54 12.43 -0.93
N ARG A 65 7.44 11.84 -2.13
CA ARG A 65 8.56 11.52 -3.02
C ARG A 65 9.70 10.80 -2.27
N ALA A 66 9.35 9.88 -1.38
CA ALA A 66 10.30 9.20 -0.50
C ALA A 66 11.18 8.13 -1.20
N HIS A 67 11.41 8.26 -2.52
CA HIS A 67 12.26 7.34 -3.28
C HIS A 67 13.71 7.49 -2.82
N VAL A 68 14.17 6.52 -2.02
CA VAL A 68 15.48 6.53 -1.33
C VAL A 68 16.64 6.80 -2.31
N THR A 69 16.63 6.18 -3.49
CA THR A 69 17.67 6.37 -4.52
C THR A 69 17.68 7.78 -5.10
N ALA A 70 16.52 8.41 -5.26
CA ALA A 70 16.44 9.77 -5.79
C ALA A 70 16.93 10.80 -4.77
N LYS A 71 16.72 10.52 -3.47
CA LYS A 71 17.17 11.38 -2.38
C LYS A 71 18.69 11.38 -2.23
N LEU A 72 19.32 10.20 -2.22
CA LEU A 72 20.78 10.08 -2.10
C LEU A 72 21.53 10.79 -3.26
N LEU A 73 21.06 10.64 -4.50
CA LEU A 73 21.72 11.25 -5.66
C LEU A 73 21.44 12.75 -5.80
N SER A 74 20.27 13.21 -5.31
CA SER A 74 19.95 14.64 -5.25
C SER A 74 20.66 15.37 -4.12
N GLU A 75 21.03 14.67 -3.04
CA GLU A 75 21.92 15.22 -2.00
C GLU A 75 23.34 15.45 -2.53
N VAL A 76 23.81 14.63 -3.50
CA VAL A 76 25.13 14.80 -4.15
C VAL A 76 25.17 15.99 -5.12
N SER A 77 24.10 16.23 -5.89
CA SER A 77 24.00 17.44 -6.73
C SER A 77 22.54 17.87 -6.94
N PRO A 78 22.02 18.76 -6.09
CA PRO A 78 20.59 19.08 -6.04
C PRO A 78 20.10 19.86 -7.27
N ASN A 79 20.95 20.67 -7.88
CA ASN A 79 20.55 21.51 -9.01
C ASN A 79 20.39 20.73 -10.33
N ARG A 80 21.00 19.54 -10.46
CA ARG A 80 20.99 18.75 -11.71
C ARG A 80 20.10 17.52 -11.63
N PHE A 81 20.07 16.84 -10.48
CA PHE A 81 19.40 15.53 -10.38
C PHE A 81 18.02 15.57 -9.71
N ALA A 82 17.68 16.61 -8.93
CA ALA A 82 16.42 16.60 -8.17
C ALA A 82 15.15 16.53 -9.05
N TRP A 83 15.14 17.24 -10.19
CA TRP A 83 13.97 17.30 -11.08
C TRP A 83 13.81 16.06 -11.99
N PRO A 84 14.81 15.64 -12.80
CA PRO A 84 14.65 14.49 -13.69
C PRO A 84 14.46 13.18 -12.93
N LEU A 85 15.21 12.98 -11.84
CA LEU A 85 15.14 11.76 -11.04
C LEU A 85 13.80 11.67 -10.29
N GLY A 86 13.24 12.82 -9.87
CA GLY A 86 11.89 12.91 -9.33
C GLY A 86 10.81 12.54 -10.34
N MET A 87 10.94 12.97 -11.60
CA MET A 87 10.00 12.60 -12.67
C MET A 87 10.05 11.11 -12.99
N VAL A 88 11.24 10.53 -13.13
CA VAL A 88 11.40 9.09 -13.39
C VAL A 88 10.84 8.26 -12.24
N GLY A 89 11.14 8.63 -10.99
CA GLY A 89 10.59 7.93 -9.82
C GLY A 89 9.06 8.00 -9.77
N THR A 90 8.47 9.15 -10.11
CA THR A 90 7.02 9.30 -10.15
C THR A 90 6.39 8.47 -11.27
N ALA A 91 6.99 8.47 -12.47
CA ALA A 91 6.51 7.67 -13.60
C ALA A 91 6.59 6.17 -13.33
N ALA A 92 7.70 5.69 -12.78
CA ALA A 92 7.88 4.28 -12.39
C ALA A 92 6.86 3.86 -11.32
N SER A 93 6.57 4.75 -10.36
CA SER A 93 5.58 4.51 -9.31
C SER A 93 4.16 4.39 -9.84
N ILE A 94 3.76 5.27 -10.76
CA ILE A 94 2.45 5.20 -11.42
C ILE A 94 2.32 3.89 -12.20
N LEU A 95 3.35 3.55 -12.99
CA LEU A 95 3.35 2.33 -13.79
C LEU A 95 3.21 1.09 -12.90
N PHE A 96 3.99 1.02 -11.82
CA PHE A 96 3.95 -0.09 -10.89
C PHE A 96 2.59 -0.20 -10.17
N ALA A 97 2.04 0.92 -9.69
CA ALA A 97 0.73 0.95 -9.06
C ALA A 97 -0.39 0.53 -10.03
N ALA A 98 -0.35 1.00 -11.29
CA ALA A 98 -1.31 0.62 -12.32
C ALA A 98 -1.22 -0.87 -12.67
N MET A 99 -0.01 -1.42 -12.76
CA MET A 99 0.20 -2.84 -13.04
C MET A 99 -0.32 -3.72 -11.90
N LEU A 100 -0.05 -3.35 -10.65
CA LEU A 100 -0.60 -4.07 -9.49
C LEU A 100 -2.13 -4.00 -9.43
N ALA A 101 -2.72 -2.84 -9.69
CA ALA A 101 -4.16 -2.68 -9.74
C ALA A 101 -4.79 -3.55 -10.85
N TRP A 102 -4.16 -3.62 -12.02
CA TRP A 102 -4.60 -4.46 -13.13
C TRP A 102 -4.57 -5.95 -12.78
N ILE A 103 -3.44 -6.43 -12.25
CA ILE A 103 -3.27 -7.83 -11.85
C ILE A 103 -4.31 -8.20 -10.78
N MET A 104 -4.50 -7.35 -9.77
CA MET A 104 -5.45 -7.62 -8.70
C MET A 104 -6.91 -7.58 -9.19
N ALA A 105 -7.24 -6.66 -10.10
CA ALA A 105 -8.58 -6.60 -10.70
C ALA A 105 -8.90 -7.88 -11.50
N HIS A 106 -7.94 -8.38 -12.28
CA HIS A 106 -8.09 -9.69 -12.96
C HIS A 106 -8.24 -10.81 -11.93
N ASN A 107 -7.40 -10.85 -10.90
CA ASN A 107 -7.52 -11.86 -9.84
C ASN A 107 -8.89 -11.82 -9.12
N ALA A 108 -9.45 -10.61 -8.93
CA ALA A 108 -10.77 -10.42 -8.34
C ALA A 108 -11.89 -10.95 -9.24
N LEU A 109 -11.79 -10.68 -10.56
CA LEU A 109 -12.76 -11.12 -11.56
C LEU A 109 -12.71 -12.63 -11.76
N ASP A 110 -11.52 -13.22 -11.85
CA ASP A 110 -11.32 -14.67 -12.01
C ASP A 110 -11.85 -15.46 -10.80
N LYS A 111 -11.83 -14.85 -9.62
CA LYS A 111 -12.36 -15.43 -8.37
C LYS A 111 -13.81 -15.05 -8.08
N TRP A 112 -14.44 -14.24 -8.94
CA TRP A 112 -15.82 -13.81 -8.76
C TRP A 112 -16.79 -14.97 -9.01
N GLY A 113 -17.54 -15.37 -7.98
CA GLY A 113 -18.45 -16.52 -8.06
C GLY A 113 -17.79 -17.87 -7.77
N SER A 114 -16.50 -17.90 -7.42
CA SER A 114 -15.86 -19.10 -6.90
C SER A 114 -16.27 -19.32 -5.43
N PRO A 115 -16.65 -20.54 -5.02
CA PRO A 115 -16.91 -20.88 -3.62
C PRO A 115 -15.62 -21.00 -2.78
N GLU A 116 -14.46 -20.63 -3.34
CA GLU A 116 -13.20 -20.66 -2.63
C GLU A 116 -13.20 -19.75 -1.41
N THR A 117 -12.96 -20.38 -0.27
CA THR A 117 -12.78 -19.73 1.03
C THR A 117 -11.33 -19.84 1.44
N THR A 118 -10.89 -18.92 2.31
CA THR A 118 -9.53 -18.95 2.86
C THR A 118 -9.39 -20.18 3.76
N ALA A 119 -8.22 -20.85 3.71
CA ALA A 119 -8.03 -22.22 4.17
C ALA A 119 -8.31 -22.41 5.66
N ASP A 120 -7.96 -21.43 6.49
CA ASP A 120 -8.16 -21.49 7.93
C ASP A 120 -9.35 -20.65 8.41
N LEU A 121 -9.59 -19.46 7.81
CA LEU A 121 -10.58 -18.50 8.31
C LEU A 121 -11.96 -18.63 7.65
N GLY A 122 -12.08 -19.41 6.57
CA GLY A 122 -13.35 -19.61 5.87
C GLY A 122 -13.89 -18.35 5.17
N VAL A 123 -13.11 -17.27 5.12
CA VAL A 123 -13.55 -16.00 4.51
C VAL A 123 -13.61 -16.17 3.00
N PRO A 124 -14.71 -15.76 2.34
CA PRO A 124 -14.77 -15.83 0.88
C PRO A 124 -13.72 -14.91 0.27
N ILE A 125 -12.81 -15.52 -0.48
CA ILE A 125 -11.71 -14.85 -1.18
C ILE A 125 -12.17 -13.64 -2.05
N PRO A 126 -13.34 -13.64 -2.72
CA PRO A 126 -13.76 -12.48 -3.53
C PRO A 126 -13.91 -11.18 -2.73
N TYR A 127 -14.30 -11.22 -1.46
CA TYR A 127 -14.41 -10.01 -0.64
C TYR A 127 -13.04 -9.46 -0.22
N ALA A 128 -12.11 -10.33 0.16
CA ALA A 128 -10.75 -9.94 0.53
C ALA A 128 -10.01 -9.34 -0.68
N VAL A 129 -10.12 -9.98 -1.83
CA VAL A 129 -9.50 -9.51 -3.08
C VAL A 129 -10.17 -8.22 -3.59
N GLY A 130 -11.49 -8.09 -3.43
CA GLY A 130 -12.22 -6.86 -3.75
C GLY A 130 -11.76 -5.66 -2.91
N LEU A 131 -11.58 -5.84 -1.60
CA LEU A 131 -11.04 -4.79 -0.72
C LEU A 131 -9.64 -4.36 -1.16
N ILE A 132 -8.76 -5.32 -1.45
CA ILE A 132 -7.39 -5.05 -1.90
C ILE A 132 -7.40 -4.30 -3.25
N ALA A 133 -8.28 -4.67 -4.17
CA ALA A 133 -8.44 -3.98 -5.45
C ALA A 133 -8.88 -2.51 -5.29
N VAL A 134 -9.82 -2.23 -4.39
CA VAL A 134 -10.26 -0.85 -4.08
C VAL A 134 -9.11 -0.03 -3.49
N VAL A 135 -8.35 -0.60 -2.57
CA VAL A 135 -7.17 0.07 -1.99
C VAL A 135 -6.13 0.35 -3.08
N LEU A 136 -5.84 -0.60 -3.96
CA LEU A 136 -4.91 -0.41 -5.08
C LEU A 136 -5.37 0.69 -6.06
N LEU A 137 -6.67 0.75 -6.37
CA LEU A 137 -7.25 1.82 -7.17
C LEU A 137 -7.07 3.20 -6.50
N SER A 138 -7.27 3.28 -5.18
CA SER A 138 -7.03 4.52 -4.43
C SER A 138 -5.56 4.94 -4.46
N CYS A 139 -4.63 3.97 -4.44
CA CYS A 139 -3.19 4.22 -4.59
C CYS A 139 -2.83 4.75 -5.98
N ALA A 140 -3.39 4.16 -7.03
CA ALA A 140 -3.19 4.62 -8.41
C ALA A 140 -3.73 6.05 -8.61
N ALA A 141 -4.91 6.36 -8.06
CA ALA A 141 -5.48 7.70 -8.08
C ALA A 141 -4.59 8.72 -7.35
N ALA A 142 -4.07 8.38 -6.17
CA ALA A 142 -3.15 9.25 -5.42
C ALA A 142 -1.84 9.49 -6.18
N ALA A 143 -1.28 8.46 -6.82
CA ALA A 143 -0.07 8.59 -7.65
C ALA A 143 -0.30 9.51 -8.87
N LEU A 144 -1.45 9.41 -9.52
CA LEU A 144 -1.86 10.31 -10.62
C LEU A 144 -1.99 11.76 -10.16
N ILE A 145 -2.57 12.01 -8.99
CA ILE A 145 -2.68 13.36 -8.42
C ILE A 145 -1.29 13.93 -8.12
N GLY A 146 -0.39 13.13 -7.53
CA GLY A 146 1.01 13.51 -7.29
C GLY A 146 1.77 13.88 -8.57
N PHE A 147 1.54 13.13 -9.65
CA PHE A 147 2.12 13.43 -10.96
C PHE A 147 1.59 14.72 -11.58
N ARG A 148 0.28 14.98 -11.51
CA ARG A 148 -0.32 16.24 -11.98
C ARG A 148 0.23 17.44 -11.21
N ALA A 149 0.39 17.32 -9.89
CA ALA A 149 1.00 18.37 -9.07
C ALA A 149 2.48 18.61 -9.44
N ALA A 150 3.24 17.55 -9.72
CA ALA A 150 4.62 17.64 -10.17
C ALA A 150 4.76 18.39 -11.52
N LEU A 151 3.87 18.10 -12.48
CA LEU A 151 3.83 18.78 -13.77
C LEU A 151 3.43 20.26 -13.64
N TRP A 152 2.54 20.59 -12.70
CA TRP A 152 2.10 21.97 -12.46
C TRP A 152 3.24 22.85 -11.89
N VAL A 153 3.97 22.32 -10.90
CA VAL A 153 5.15 23.02 -10.31
C VAL A 153 6.28 23.18 -11.32
N GLY A 154 6.50 22.19 -12.20
CA GLY A 154 7.48 22.29 -13.28
C GLY A 154 7.12 23.34 -14.34
N ARG A 155 5.84 23.68 -14.48
CA ARG A 155 5.35 24.72 -15.40
C ARG A 155 5.42 26.12 -14.80
N ALA A 156 5.36 26.26 -13.47
CA ALA A 156 5.47 27.53 -12.74
C ALA A 156 6.92 28.00 -12.48
N ARG A 157 7.92 27.14 -12.74
CA ARG A 157 9.37 27.46 -12.63
C ARG A 157 10.02 27.79 -13.98
N ARG A 158 9.26 27.83 -15.07
CA ARG A 158 9.71 28.33 -16.37
C ARG A 158 9.31 29.79 -16.53
#